data_AF-A0AAD0T106-F1
#
_entry.id   AF-A0AAD0T106-F1
#
_cell.length_a   1.000
_cell.length_b   1.000
_cell.length_c   1.000
_cell.angle_alpha   90.00
_cell.angle_beta   90.00
_cell.angle_gamma   90.00
#
_symmetry.space_group_name_H-M   'P 1'
#
loop_
_entity.id
_entity.type
_entity.pdbx_description
1 polymer ?
#
loop_
_entity_poly.entity_id
_entity_poly.type
_entity_poly.pdbx_seq_one_letter_code
_entity_poly.pdbx_strand_id
1 'polypeptide(L)'
;MDNSIIIIALLTIIVLALLAFIGFFAYLVFKRDFQNEEEKDGDITNKISQMLEKNKTKERILGLCSICEKELVENDYFNVESLHLCREHFDTYSASDWIPITNERTTSETPEKGVYIYNFKKKVWKDDKIPTFILCEYKIDVTNDLIETYVQLYVQKERELDLRERLQLEK
;
A
#
# COMPACT_ATOMS: atom_id res chain seq x y z
N MET A 1 54.21 -19.50 -59.22
CA MET A 1 53.62 -19.42 -57.88
C MET A 1 53.41 -20.86 -57.44
N ASP A 2 54.17 -21.32 -56.45
CA ASP A 2 54.23 -22.75 -56.15
C ASP A 2 52.87 -23.24 -55.66
N ASN A 3 52.40 -24.37 -56.19
CA ASN A 3 51.11 -24.97 -55.82
C ASN A 3 50.98 -25.15 -54.30
N SER A 4 52.09 -25.35 -53.60
CA SER A 4 52.16 -25.41 -52.14
C SER A 4 51.72 -24.11 -51.46
N ILE A 5 52.05 -22.94 -52.01
CA ILE A 5 51.65 -21.64 -51.46
C ILE A 5 50.14 -21.44 -51.64
N ILE A 6 49.60 -21.85 -52.78
CA ILE A 6 48.15 -21.77 -53.07
C ILE A 6 47.36 -22.67 -52.13
N ILE A 7 47.83 -23.91 -51.89
CA ILE A 7 47.18 -24.86 -50.98
C ILE A 7 47.20 -24.36 -49.54
N ILE A 8 48.33 -23.80 -49.08
CA ILE A 8 48.44 -23.25 -47.72
C ILE A 8 47.48 -22.06 -47.55
N ALA A 9 47.43 -21.13 -48.52
CA ALA A 9 46.51 -19.99 -48.45
C ALA A 9 45.04 -20.42 -48.37
N LEU A 10 44.65 -21.46 -49.12
CA LEU A 10 43.29 -22.00 -49.12
C LEU A 10 42.93 -22.65 -47.78
N LEU A 11 43.86 -23.40 -47.18
CA LEU A 11 43.69 -23.99 -45.85
C LEU A 11 43.48 -22.93 -44.76
N THR A 12 44.24 -21.82 -44.80
CA THR A 12 44.10 -20.75 -43.81
C THR A 12 42.71 -20.09 -43.87
N ILE A 13 42.18 -19.88 -45.09
CA ILE A 13 40.84 -19.30 -45.28
C ILE A 13 39.76 -20.24 -44.73
N ILE A 14 39.89 -21.55 -44.96
CA ILE A 14 38.94 -22.54 -44.45
C ILE A 14 38.93 -22.57 -42.92
N VAL A 15 40.10 -22.51 -42.27
CA VAL A 15 40.21 -22.49 -40.81
C VAL A 15 39.57 -21.22 -40.22
N LEU A 16 39.79 -20.05 -40.83
CA LEU A 16 39.17 -18.80 -40.40
C LEU A 16 37.64 -18.83 -40.55
N ALA A 17 37.13 -19.42 -41.64
CA ALA A 17 35.70 -19.59 -41.85
C ALA A 17 35.06 -20.50 -40.78
N LEU A 18 35.74 -21.60 -40.41
CA LEU A 18 35.27 -22.51 -39.36
C LEU A 18 35.24 -21.83 -37.99
N LEU A 19 36.26 -21.05 -37.64
CA LEU A 19 36.28 -20.31 -36.37
C LEU A 19 35.18 -19.25 -36.30
N ALA A 20 34.92 -18.54 -37.39
CA ALA A 20 33.81 -17.59 -37.48
C ALA A 20 32.45 -18.27 -37.33
N PHE A 21 32.28 -19.46 -37.94
CA PHE A 21 31.05 -20.24 -37.85
C PHE A 21 30.79 -20.74 -36.42
N ILE A 22 31.82 -21.25 -35.74
CA ILE A 22 31.73 -21.69 -34.34
C ILE A 22 31.41 -20.50 -33.43
N GLY A 23 32.07 -19.35 -33.62
CA GLY A 23 31.81 -18.14 -32.86
C GLY A 23 30.38 -17.61 -33.06
N PHE A 24 29.88 -17.66 -34.31
CA PHE A 24 28.50 -17.28 -34.63
C PHE A 24 27.47 -18.21 -33.98
N PHE A 25 27.70 -19.52 -34.01
CA PHE A 25 26.83 -20.49 -33.34
C PHE A 25 26.86 -20.35 -31.82
N ALA A 26 28.04 -20.17 -31.22
CA ALA A 26 28.17 -19.91 -29.79
C ALA A 26 27.44 -18.62 -29.38
N TYR A 27 27.56 -17.55 -30.17
CA TYR A 27 26.83 -16.30 -29.97
C TYR A 27 25.31 -16.49 -30.05
N LEU A 28 24.81 -17.24 -31.03
CA LEU A 28 23.37 -17.51 -31.16
C LEU A 28 22.82 -18.33 -29.99
N VAL A 29 23.58 -19.32 -29.49
CA VAL A 29 23.18 -20.13 -28.33
C VAL A 29 23.18 -19.27 -27.06
N PHE A 30 24.25 -18.49 -26.83
CA PHE A 30 24.38 -17.63 -25.64
C PHE A 30 23.34 -16.50 -25.62
N LYS A 31 23.00 -15.94 -26.78
CA LYS A 31 21.92 -14.94 -26.91
C LYS A 31 20.54 -15.54 -26.59
N ARG A 32 20.35 -16.85 -26.77
CA ARG A 32 19.08 -17.53 -26.50
C ARG A 32 18.88 -17.82 -25.00
N ASP A 33 19.94 -17.99 -24.22
CA ASP A 33 19.83 -18.17 -22.77
C ASP A 33 19.56 -16.87 -22.03
N PHE A 34 20.15 -15.74 -22.45
CA PHE A 34 19.92 -14.43 -21.81
C PHE A 34 18.49 -13.87 -21.99
N GLN A 35 17.74 -14.31 -23.02
CA GLN A 35 16.34 -13.90 -23.20
C GLN A 35 15.33 -14.80 -22.48
N ASN A 36 15.75 -15.94 -21.90
CA ASN A 36 14.84 -16.91 -21.28
C ASN A 36 14.76 -16.83 -19.74
N GLU A 37 15.58 -16.00 -19.08
CA GLU A 37 15.57 -15.87 -17.61
C GLU A 37 14.70 -14.70 -17.09
N GLU A 38 14.32 -13.71 -17.91
CA GLU A 38 13.44 -12.60 -17.46
C GLU A 38 11.94 -12.82 -17.73
N GLU A 39 11.53 -13.82 -18.51
CA GLU A 39 10.12 -13.95 -18.96
C GLU A 39 9.30 -15.03 -18.24
N LYS A 40 9.91 -15.97 -17.51
CA LYS A 40 9.19 -17.13 -16.95
C LYS A 40 8.58 -16.92 -15.56
N ASP A 41 9.07 -15.98 -14.76
CA ASP A 41 8.52 -15.74 -13.41
C ASP A 41 7.37 -14.71 -13.45
N GLY A 42 7.36 -13.84 -14.45
CA GLY A 42 6.31 -12.86 -14.69
C GLY A 42 5.00 -13.47 -15.21
N ASP A 43 5.05 -14.51 -16.04
CA ASP A 43 3.82 -15.11 -16.61
C ASP A 43 3.01 -15.87 -15.56
N ILE A 44 3.66 -16.61 -14.64
CA ILE A 44 2.96 -17.37 -13.59
C ILE A 44 2.39 -16.42 -12.54
N THR A 45 3.15 -15.43 -12.07
CA THR A 45 2.66 -14.44 -11.11
C THR A 45 1.56 -13.57 -11.71
N ASN A 46 1.66 -13.14 -12.97
CA ASN A 46 0.59 -12.40 -13.65
C ASN A 46 -0.64 -13.26 -13.88
N LYS A 47 -0.50 -14.54 -14.22
CA LYS A 47 -1.62 -15.46 -14.44
C LYS A 47 -2.32 -15.82 -13.13
N ILE A 48 -1.58 -15.98 -12.03
CA ILE A 48 -2.14 -16.15 -10.68
C ILE A 48 -2.83 -14.86 -10.23
N SER A 49 -2.22 -13.70 -10.45
CA SER A 49 -2.83 -12.40 -10.12
C SER A 49 -4.12 -12.17 -10.93
N GLN A 50 -4.11 -12.47 -12.23
CA GLN A 50 -5.31 -12.38 -13.07
C GLN A 50 -6.38 -13.42 -12.71
N MET A 51 -6.00 -14.61 -12.23
CA MET A 51 -6.95 -15.60 -11.72
C MET A 51 -7.52 -15.21 -10.34
N LEU A 52 -6.71 -14.60 -9.47
CA LEU A 52 -7.15 -14.03 -8.19
C LEU A 52 -8.03 -12.81 -8.39
N GLU A 53 -7.75 -11.95 -9.38
CA GLU A 53 -8.60 -10.82 -9.74
C GLU A 53 -9.92 -11.27 -10.37
N LYS A 54 -9.91 -12.32 -11.21
CA LYS A 54 -11.15 -12.93 -11.74
C LYS A 54 -11.97 -13.67 -10.68
N ASN A 55 -11.34 -14.16 -9.62
CA ASN A 55 -11.98 -14.82 -8.48
C ASN A 55 -12.16 -13.91 -7.25
N LYS A 56 -11.83 -12.62 -7.33
CA LYS A 56 -12.42 -11.63 -6.45
C LYS A 56 -13.90 -11.60 -6.82
N THR A 57 -14.66 -12.51 -6.21
CA THR A 57 -16.04 -12.23 -5.82
C THR A 57 -16.06 -10.78 -5.42
N LYS A 58 -16.96 -9.98 -6.01
CA LYS A 58 -17.24 -8.62 -5.56
C LYS A 58 -17.71 -8.72 -4.11
N GLU A 59 -16.77 -8.91 -3.20
CA GLU A 59 -17.02 -8.92 -1.78
C GLU A 59 -17.51 -7.53 -1.47
N ARG A 60 -18.65 -7.48 -0.80
CA ARG A 60 -19.28 -6.23 -0.49
C ARG A 60 -18.37 -5.48 0.48
N ILE A 61 -17.94 -4.29 0.08
CA ILE A 61 -17.23 -3.38 0.98
C ILE A 61 -18.23 -2.96 2.06
N LEU A 62 -17.90 -3.28 3.31
CA LEU A 62 -18.72 -2.95 4.48
C LEU A 62 -18.40 -1.57 5.04
N GLY A 63 -17.17 -1.08 4.83
CA GLY A 63 -16.70 0.22 5.31
C GLY A 63 -15.19 0.37 5.17
N LEU A 64 -14.66 1.40 5.81
CA LEU A 64 -13.22 1.64 5.93
C LEU A 64 -12.78 1.44 7.38
N CYS A 65 -11.56 0.95 7.57
CA CYS A 65 -10.97 0.87 8.90
C CYS A 65 -10.77 2.28 9.49
N SER A 66 -11.26 2.51 10.71
CA SER A 66 -11.16 3.78 11.43
C SER A 66 -9.71 4.21 11.72
N ILE A 67 -8.75 3.27 11.72
CA ILE A 67 -7.32 3.56 11.92
C ILE A 67 -6.60 3.74 10.57
N CYS A 68 -6.53 2.69 9.75
CA CYS A 68 -5.71 2.69 8.53
C CYS A 68 -6.45 3.07 7.24
N GLU A 69 -7.77 3.27 7.28
CA GLU A 69 -8.62 3.59 6.11
C GLU A 69 -8.63 2.53 5.01
N LYS A 70 -8.13 1.31 5.30
CA LYS A 70 -8.26 0.15 4.39
C LYS A 70 -9.73 -0.26 4.25
N GLU A 71 -10.14 -0.60 3.03
CA GLU A 71 -11.45 -1.20 2.75
C GLU A 71 -11.63 -2.51 3.52
N LEU A 72 -12.78 -2.64 4.18
CA LEU A 72 -13.16 -3.81 4.96
C LEU A 72 -14.18 -4.63 4.18
N VAL A 73 -13.90 -5.93 4.10
CA VAL A 73 -14.79 -6.97 3.57
C VAL A 73 -15.26 -7.86 4.72
N GLU A 74 -16.28 -8.68 4.50
CA GLU A 74 -16.91 -9.52 5.53
C GLU A 74 -15.92 -10.33 6.40
N ASN A 75 -14.82 -10.81 5.81
CA ASN A 75 -13.84 -11.67 6.50
C ASN A 75 -12.86 -10.91 7.41
N ASP A 76 -12.70 -9.60 7.21
CA ASP A 76 -11.72 -8.75 7.90
C ASP A 76 -12.38 -7.64 8.74
N TYR A 77 -13.71 -7.66 8.87
CA TYR A 77 -14.50 -6.62 9.50
C TYR A 77 -14.79 -6.90 10.98
N PHE A 78 -14.36 -5.98 11.84
CA PHE A 78 -14.69 -5.96 13.27
C PHE A 78 -15.39 -4.65 13.63
N ASN A 79 -16.44 -4.70 14.44
CA ASN A 79 -17.16 -3.52 14.93
C ASN A 79 -17.09 -3.46 16.45
N VAL A 80 -16.52 -2.37 16.99
CA VAL A 80 -16.41 -2.09 18.42
C VAL A 80 -16.74 -0.63 18.66
N GLU A 81 -17.69 -0.34 19.54
CA GLU A 81 -18.02 1.05 19.93
C GLU A 81 -18.27 2.01 18.75
N SER A 82 -18.91 1.51 17.68
CA SER A 82 -19.15 2.24 16.42
C SER A 82 -17.91 2.49 15.55
N LEU A 83 -16.76 1.90 15.89
CA LEU A 83 -15.57 1.87 15.06
C LEU A 83 -15.57 0.62 14.19
N HIS A 84 -15.14 0.80 12.94
CA HIS A 84 -14.91 -0.31 12.02
C HIS A 84 -13.41 -0.58 11.97
N LEU A 85 -12.96 -1.79 12.30
CA LEU A 85 -11.54 -2.12 12.38
C LEU A 85 -11.21 -3.32 11.50
N CYS A 86 -10.02 -3.31 10.89
CA CYS A 86 -9.46 -4.52 10.32
C CYS A 86 -8.90 -5.41 11.45
N ARG A 87 -8.66 -6.69 11.16
CA ARG A 87 -8.09 -7.65 12.11
C ARG A 87 -6.88 -7.11 12.89
N GLU A 88 -5.88 -6.59 12.18
CA GLU A 88 -4.64 -6.06 12.78
C GLU A 88 -4.90 -4.89 13.75
N HIS A 89 -5.82 -4.01 13.38
CA HIS A 89 -6.14 -2.82 14.17
C HIS A 89 -7.12 -3.12 15.30
N PHE A 90 -7.92 -4.18 15.19
CA PHE A 90 -8.74 -4.68 16.30
C PHE A 90 -7.86 -5.19 17.44
N ASP A 91 -6.80 -5.95 17.13
CA ASP A 91 -5.83 -6.41 18.13
C ASP A 91 -5.10 -5.23 18.79
N THR A 92 -4.66 -4.27 17.97
CA THR A 92 -4.02 -3.04 18.46
C THR A 92 -4.94 -2.22 19.37
N TYR A 93 -6.21 -2.08 18.97
CA TYR A 93 -7.22 -1.38 19.75
C TYR A 93 -7.44 -2.05 21.10
N SER A 94 -7.58 -3.37 21.11
CA SER A 94 -7.86 -4.16 22.33
C SER A 94 -6.67 -4.22 23.31
N ALA A 95 -5.44 -4.04 22.80
CA ALA A 95 -4.22 -4.10 23.61
C ALA A 95 -3.81 -2.74 24.22
N SER A 96 -4.46 -1.63 23.83
CA SER A 96 -4.05 -0.28 24.20
C SER A 96 -5.15 0.45 24.97
N ASP A 97 -4.75 1.35 25.88
CA ASP A 97 -5.65 2.33 26.45
C ASP A 97 -5.77 3.53 25.49
N TRP A 98 -7.00 3.96 25.21
CA TRP A 98 -7.28 5.08 24.30
C TRP A 98 -7.85 6.27 25.05
N ILE A 99 -7.39 7.46 24.67
CA ILE A 99 -7.83 8.71 25.29
C ILE A 99 -8.07 9.79 24.22
N PRO A 100 -9.08 10.64 24.41
CA PRO A 100 -9.35 11.74 23.49
C PRO A 100 -8.41 12.92 23.74
N ILE A 101 -7.75 13.41 22.68
CA ILE A 101 -6.93 14.63 22.72
C ILE A 101 -7.61 15.86 22.12
N THR A 102 -8.77 15.68 21.47
CA THR A 102 -9.63 16.77 20.97
C THR A 102 -11.07 16.60 21.43
N ASN A 103 -11.82 17.70 21.35
CA ASN A 103 -13.27 17.70 21.49
C ASN A 103 -13.86 18.88 20.70
N GLU A 104 -13.72 18.83 19.37
CA GLU A 104 -14.08 19.95 18.50
C GLU A 104 -15.56 19.90 18.13
N ARG A 105 -16.31 20.95 18.47
CA ARG A 105 -17.74 21.06 18.15
C ARG A 105 -17.91 21.57 16.71
N THR A 106 -18.57 20.79 15.89
CA THR A 106 -19.00 21.16 14.54
C THR A 106 -20.53 21.14 14.45
N THR A 107 -21.05 21.90 13.49
CA THR A 107 -22.48 21.93 13.12
C THR A 107 -22.58 21.77 11.60
N SER A 108 -23.80 21.63 11.08
CA SER A 108 -24.06 21.65 9.63
C SER A 108 -23.53 22.92 8.95
N GLU A 109 -23.38 24.01 9.69
CA GLU A 109 -22.86 25.30 9.20
C GLU A 109 -21.34 25.44 9.35
N THR A 110 -20.72 24.65 10.24
CA THR A 110 -19.27 24.73 10.53
C THR A 110 -18.56 23.38 10.47
N PRO A 111 -18.74 22.57 9.41
CA PRO A 111 -18.09 21.27 9.28
C PRO A 111 -16.56 21.36 9.16
N GLU A 112 -16.05 22.48 8.63
CA GLU A 112 -14.63 22.73 8.39
C GLU A 112 -13.79 22.71 9.67
N LYS A 113 -14.39 23.01 10.82
CA LYS A 113 -13.70 23.01 12.12
C LYS A 113 -13.11 21.65 12.47
N GLY A 114 -13.67 20.55 11.97
CA GLY A 114 -13.14 19.20 12.21
C GLY A 114 -12.01 18.77 11.25
N VAL A 115 -11.74 19.53 10.19
CA VAL A 115 -10.87 19.08 9.08
C VAL A 115 -9.42 18.92 9.53
N TYR A 116 -8.92 19.80 10.39
CA TYR A 116 -7.54 19.73 10.89
C TYR A 116 -7.28 18.41 11.64
N ILE A 117 -8.28 17.88 12.35
CA ILE A 117 -8.18 16.62 13.09
C ILE A 117 -7.95 15.45 12.13
N TYR A 118 -8.72 15.44 11.04
CA TYR A 118 -8.60 14.41 10.01
C TYR A 118 -7.25 14.48 9.30
N ASN A 119 -6.80 15.69 8.94
CA ASN A 119 -5.49 15.90 8.31
C ASN A 119 -4.35 15.46 9.23
N PHE A 120 -4.44 15.78 10.52
CA PHE A 120 -3.47 15.35 11.51
C PHE A 120 -3.41 13.83 11.64
N LYS A 121 -4.56 13.15 11.78
CA LYS A 121 -4.64 11.68 11.78
C LYS A 121 -3.92 11.10 10.56
N LYS A 122 -4.21 11.62 9.37
CA LYS A 122 -3.59 11.16 8.13
C LYS A 122 -2.08 11.34 8.13
N LYS A 123 -1.59 12.48 8.60
CA LYS A 123 -0.16 12.81 8.69
C LYS A 123 0.55 11.85 9.65
N VAL A 124 0.03 11.69 10.85
CA VAL A 124 0.58 10.80 11.89
C VAL A 124 0.64 9.34 11.42
N TRP A 125 -0.40 8.86 10.72
CA TRP A 125 -0.39 7.51 10.14
C TRP A 125 0.57 7.36 8.95
N LYS A 126 0.66 8.39 8.11
CA LYS A 126 1.53 8.36 6.93
C LYS A 126 3.00 8.37 7.32
N ASP A 127 3.37 9.26 8.23
CA ASP A 127 4.76 9.58 8.56
C ASP A 127 5.31 8.59 9.60
N ASP A 128 4.53 8.29 10.64
CA ASP A 128 5.01 7.54 11.81
C ASP A 128 4.36 6.16 11.97
N LYS A 129 3.32 5.84 11.18
CA LYS A 129 2.48 4.64 11.37
C LYS A 129 1.88 4.53 12.78
N ILE A 130 1.66 5.66 13.44
CA ILE A 130 1.07 5.69 14.78
C ILE A 130 -0.46 5.55 14.65
N PRO A 131 -1.06 4.53 15.30
CA PRO A 131 -2.49 4.29 15.19
C PRO A 131 -3.27 5.35 15.98
N THR A 132 -4.24 5.97 15.31
CA THR A 132 -5.17 6.94 15.87
C THR A 132 -6.52 6.78 15.19
N PHE A 133 -7.62 7.14 15.86
CA PHE A 133 -8.95 7.09 15.26
C PHE A 133 -9.79 8.29 15.69
N ILE A 134 -10.82 8.59 14.90
CA ILE A 134 -11.75 9.67 15.18
C ILE A 134 -13.09 9.07 15.58
N LEU A 135 -13.65 9.55 16.69
CA LEU A 135 -15.01 9.28 17.11
C LEU A 135 -15.83 10.57 17.00
N CYS A 136 -17.03 10.46 16.44
CA CYS A 136 -17.97 11.55 16.32
C CYS A 136 -19.16 11.30 17.23
N GLU A 137 -19.32 12.11 18.27
CA GLU A 137 -20.46 12.05 19.17
C GLU A 137 -21.50 13.09 18.75
N TYR A 138 -22.76 12.67 18.60
CA TYR A 138 -23.84 13.55 18.20
C TYR A 138 -24.67 13.99 19.39
N LYS A 139 -24.94 15.28 19.49
CA LYS A 139 -25.83 15.86 20.48
C LYS A 139 -26.93 16.66 19.78
N ILE A 140 -28.17 16.37 20.14
CA ILE A 140 -29.34 17.08 19.62
C ILE A 140 -29.64 18.25 20.56
N ASP A 141 -29.49 19.48 20.07
CA ASP A 141 -29.97 20.68 20.75
C ASP A 141 -31.41 20.96 20.33
N VAL A 142 -32.35 20.49 21.15
CA VAL A 142 -33.80 20.67 20.93
C VAL A 142 -34.23 22.13 21.04
N THR A 143 -33.45 22.98 21.74
CA THR A 143 -33.81 24.39 21.94
C THR A 143 -33.54 25.21 20.69
N ASN A 144 -32.41 24.93 20.04
CA ASN A 144 -32.00 25.64 18.83
C ASN A 144 -32.31 24.87 17.54
N ASP A 145 -32.89 23.67 17.64
CA ASP A 145 -33.16 22.75 16.51
C ASP A 145 -31.90 22.44 15.68
N LEU A 146 -30.79 22.16 16.38
CA LEU A 146 -29.49 21.90 15.77
C LEU A 146 -28.92 20.54 16.18
N ILE A 147 -28.22 19.90 15.25
CA ILE A 147 -27.39 18.73 15.54
C ILE A 147 -25.95 19.21 15.68
N GLU A 148 -25.38 18.98 16.86
CA GLU A 148 -23.98 19.21 17.15
C GLU A 148 -23.22 17.90 16.99
N THR A 149 -22.05 17.95 16.36
CA THR A 149 -21.13 16.83 16.30
C THR A 149 -19.86 17.21 17.05
N TYR A 150 -19.44 16.36 17.99
CA TYR A 150 -18.20 16.51 18.74
C TYR A 150 -17.17 15.55 18.14
N VAL A 151 -16.17 16.11 17.46
CA VAL A 151 -15.12 15.37 16.78
C VAL A 151 -13.94 15.17 17.72
N GLN A 152 -13.73 13.92 18.12
CA GLN A 152 -12.72 13.52 19.09
C GLN A 152 -11.67 12.61 18.43
N LEU A 153 -10.41 13.02 18.47
CA LEU A 153 -9.28 12.21 18.08
C LEU A 153 -8.79 11.42 19.28
N TYR A 154 -8.85 10.10 19.18
CA TYR A 154 -8.32 9.18 20.15
C TYR A 154 -6.92 8.75 19.78
N VAL A 155 -6.05 8.74 20.78
CA VAL A 155 -4.67 8.30 20.68
C VAL A 155 -4.37 7.30 21.79
N GLN A 156 -3.31 6.52 21.60
CA GLN A 156 -2.80 5.65 22.66
C GLN A 156 -2.31 6.50 23.84
N LYS A 157 -2.69 6.10 25.05
CA LYS A 157 -2.44 6.86 26.29
C LYS A 157 -0.97 7.22 26.50
N GLU A 158 -0.05 6.33 26.16
CA GLU A 158 1.39 6.56 26.27
C GLU A 158 1.93 7.64 25.31
N ARG A 159 1.16 8.04 24.30
CA ARG A 159 1.52 9.08 23.32
C ARG A 159 0.73 10.37 23.49
N GLU A 160 -0.02 10.52 24.57
CA GLU A 160 -0.91 11.67 24.79
C GLU A 160 -0.21 13.01 24.57
N LEU A 161 0.86 13.23 25.34
CA LEU A 161 1.51 14.53 25.44
C LEU A 161 2.15 14.91 24.10
N ASP A 162 2.90 13.98 23.50
CA ASP A 162 3.53 14.16 22.19
C ASP A 162 2.51 14.54 21.11
N LEU A 163 1.46 13.73 20.95
CA LEU A 163 0.48 13.96 19.89
C LEU A 163 -0.38 15.19 20.15
N ARG A 164 -0.67 15.53 21.41
CA ARG A 164 -1.38 16.75 21.78
C ARG A 164 -0.57 18.00 21.44
N GLU A 165 0.73 18.01 21.73
CA GLU A 165 1.63 19.12 21.38
C GLU A 165 1.76 19.28 19.86
N ARG A 166 1.98 18.17 19.15
CA ARG A 166 2.06 18.17 17.68
C ARG A 166 0.79 18.70 17.02
N LEU A 167 -0.38 18.34 17.56
CA LEU A 167 -1.66 18.79 17.04
C LEU A 167 -1.88 20.30 17.23
N GLN A 168 -1.38 20.88 18.32
CA GLN A 168 -1.49 22.33 18.57
C GLN A 168 -0.73 23.16 17.54
N LEU A 169 0.32 22.61 16.92
CA LEU A 169 1.08 23.27 15.86
C LEU A 169 0.33 23.31 14.51
N GLU A 170 -0.73 22.53 14.36
CA GLU A 170 -1.54 22.42 13.13
C GLU A 170 -2.86 23.23 13.22
N LYS A 171 -3.17 23.82 14.38
CA LYS A 171 -4.29 24.75 14.59
C LYS A 171 -3.91 26.17 14.19
#